data_AF-A0A1C4K299-F1
#
_entry.id   AF-A0A1C4K299-F1
#
_cell.length_a   1.000
_cell.length_b   1.000
_cell.length_c   1.000
_cell.angle_alpha   90.00
_cell.angle_beta   90.00
_cell.angle_gamma   90.00
#
_symmetry.space_group_name_H-M   'P 1'
#
loop_
_entity.id
_entity.type
_entity.pdbx_description
1 polymer ?
#
loop_
_entity_poly.entity_id
_entity_poly.type
_entity_poly.pdbx_seq_one_letter_code
_entity_poly.pdbx_strand_id
1 'polypeptide(L)' 'MAWRRPVDGPADNAKRDSGPASWLPPYKPIRCSYAVRFAQVSLKYELPVTTADKKATLTQCGG' A
#
# COMPACT_ATOMS: atom_id res chain seq x y z
N MET A 1 -32.15 0.94 8.31
CA MET A 1 -30.98 1.84 8.13
C MET A 1 -29.82 1.27 8.91
N ALA A 2 -28.82 0.65 8.27
CA ALA A 2 -27.53 0.32 8.90
C ALA A 2 -26.50 -0.08 7.82
N TRP A 3 -26.07 0.88 7.01
CA TRP A 3 -24.86 0.71 6.18
C TRP A 3 -23.64 0.95 7.07
N ARG A 4 -23.25 -0.02 7.89
CA ARG A 4 -21.92 -0.01 8.52
C ARG A 4 -21.08 -1.03 7.78
N ARG A 5 -20.36 -0.57 6.75
CA ARG A 5 -19.29 -1.36 6.13
C ARG A 5 -18.30 -1.71 7.24
N PRO A 6 -18.12 -2.98 7.64
CA PRO A 6 -16.98 -3.34 8.46
C PRO A 6 -15.77 -2.96 7.62
N VAL A 7 -14.93 -2.05 8.10
CA VAL A 7 -13.56 -1.97 7.59
C VAL A 7 -12.97 -3.36 7.86
N ASP A 8 -12.45 -4.02 6.83
CA ASP A 8 -11.89 -5.36 6.93
C ASP A 8 -10.68 -5.32 7.88
N GLY A 9 -10.94 -5.39 9.19
CA GLY A 9 -9.96 -5.25 10.25
C GLY A 9 -8.74 -6.16 10.14
N PRO A 10 -8.83 -7.38 9.56
CA PRO A 10 -7.64 -8.20 9.30
C PRO A 10 -6.69 -7.59 8.26
N ALA A 11 -7.22 -6.92 7.23
CA ALA A 11 -6.40 -6.35 6.16
C ALA A 11 -5.65 -5.10 6.63
N ASP A 12 -6.28 -4.25 7.45
CA ASP A 12 -5.62 -3.08 8.05
C ASP A 12 -4.59 -3.50 9.13
N ASN A 13 -4.88 -4.55 9.90
CA ASN A 13 -3.93 -5.09 10.87
C ASN A 13 -2.74 -5.82 10.22
N ALA A 14 -2.91 -6.39 9.02
CA ALA A 14 -1.82 -7.04 8.30
C ALA A 14 -0.81 -6.06 7.69
N LYS A 15 -1.23 -4.82 7.42
CA LYS A 15 -0.37 -3.79 6.83
C LYS A 15 0.70 -3.30 7.80
N ARG A 16 0.35 -2.83 9.01
CA ARG A 16 1.31 -2.22 9.98
C ARG A 16 2.34 -1.31 9.29
N ASP A 17 3.61 -1.41 9.69
CA ASP A 17 4.74 -0.72 9.08
C ASP A 17 5.29 -1.45 7.84
N SER A 18 4.54 -2.40 7.30
CA SER A 18 4.94 -3.16 6.11
C SER A 18 4.85 -2.28 4.87
N GLY A 19 5.99 -2.14 4.20
CA GLY A 19 6.06 -1.51 2.89
C GLY A 19 5.43 -2.38 1.78
N PRO A 20 5.29 -1.82 0.57
CA PRO A 20 4.69 -2.47 -0.60
C PRO A 20 5.39 -3.76 -1.04
N ALA A 21 6.63 -4.04 -0.59
CA ALA A 21 7.27 -5.32 -0.82
C ALA A 21 6.70 -6.45 0.04
N SER A 22 6.26 -6.14 1.25
CA SER A 22 5.80 -7.13 2.24
C SER A 22 4.28 -7.24 2.30
N TRP A 23 3.56 -6.18 1.94
CA TRP A 23 2.10 -6.18 1.92
C TRP A 23 1.55 -5.33 0.78
N LEU A 24 0.56 -5.88 0.08
CA LEU A 24 -0.20 -5.17 -0.96
C LEU A 24 -1.70 -5.37 -0.74
N PRO A 25 -2.53 -4.38 -1.09
CA PRO A 25 -3.97 -4.53 -1.05
C PRO A 25 -4.45 -5.78 -1.81
N PRO A 26 -5.40 -6.56 -1.26
CA PRO A 26 -5.89 -7.78 -1.91
C PRO A 26 -6.58 -7.47 -3.24
N TYR A 27 -7.24 -6.32 -3.35
CA TYR A 27 -7.84 -5.84 -4.58
C TYR A 27 -6.76 -5.37 -5.56
N LYS A 28 -6.51 -6.13 -6.64
CA LYS A 28 -5.44 -5.83 -7.60
C LYS A 28 -5.58 -4.46 -8.30
N PRO A 29 -6.78 -4.01 -8.73
CA PRO A 29 -6.91 -2.75 -9.46
C PRO A 29 -6.49 -1.51 -8.67
N ILE A 30 -6.49 -1.55 -7.32
CA ILE A 30 -6.06 -0.40 -6.50
C ILE A 30 -4.54 -0.37 -6.26
N ARG A 31 -3.79 -1.44 -6.56
CA ARG A 31 -2.38 -1.57 -6.15
C ARG A 31 -1.47 -0.50 -6.75
N CYS A 32 -1.67 -0.10 -8.00
CA CYS A 32 -0.89 1.00 -8.60
C CYS A 32 -1.14 2.32 -7.86
N SER A 33 -2.41 2.67 -7.62
CA SER A 33 -2.74 3.91 -6.89
C SER A 33 -2.22 3.90 -5.44
N TYR A 34 -2.20 2.72 -4.80
CA TYR A 34 -1.61 2.54 -3.48
C TYR A 34 -0.08 2.74 -3.51
N ALA A 35 0.61 2.12 -4.46
CA ALA A 35 2.05 2.25 -4.65
C ALA A 35 2.46 3.72 -4.87
N VAL A 36 1.77 4.44 -5.75
CA VAL A 36 2.01 5.87 -5.99
C VAL A 36 1.85 6.70 -4.71
N ARG A 37 0.77 6.47 -3.96
CA ARG A 37 0.55 7.17 -2.68
C ARG A 37 1.61 6.85 -1.65
N PHE A 38 2.05 5.60 -1.56
CA PHE A 38 3.15 5.20 -0.68
C PHE A 38 4.42 6.00 -1.00
N ALA A 39 4.83 6.06 -2.27
CA ALA A 39 5.99 6.84 -2.70
C ALA A 39 5.86 8.34 -2.37
N GLN A 40 4.69 8.95 -2.62
CA GLN A 40 4.45 10.37 -2.34
C GLN A 40 4.54 10.67 -0.84
N VAL A 41 3.96 9.81 0.01
CA VAL A 41 4.03 9.96 1.47
C VAL A 41 5.47 9.80 1.95
N SER A 42 6.19 8.80 1.47
CA SER A 42 7.59 8.60 1.85
C SER A 42 8.48 9.78 1.47
N LEU A 43 8.26 10.38 0.31
CA LEU A 43 8.99 11.59 -0.10
C LEU A 43 8.62 12.80 0.75
N LYS A 44 7.32 13.01 1.02
CA LYS A 44 6.83 14.17 1.79
C LYS A 44 7.35 14.17 3.24
N TYR A 45 7.46 13.00 3.84
CA TYR A 45 7.85 12.84 5.24
C TYR A 45 9.26 12.28 5.41
N GLU A 46 10.05 12.23 4.33
CA GLU A 46 11.43 11.72 4.33
C GLU A 46 11.57 10.33 4.98
N LEU A 47 10.55 9.49 4.79
CA LEU A 47 10.53 8.15 5.39
C LEU A 47 11.54 7.25 4.70
N PRO A 48 12.27 6.41 5.46
CA PRO A 48 13.17 5.43 4.86
C PRO A 48 12.37 4.43 4.04
N VAL A 49 12.80 4.21 2.79
CA VAL A 49 12.21 3.22 1.88
C VAL A 49 13.29 2.25 1.42
N THR A 50 13.04 0.96 1.59
CA THR A 50 13.98 -0.09 1.17
C THR A 50 14.03 -0.20 -0.35
N THR A 51 15.11 -0.76 -0.89
CA THR A 51 15.22 -1.06 -2.32
C THR A 51 14.12 -2.02 -2.78
N ALA A 52 13.70 -2.96 -1.93
CA ALA A 52 12.61 -3.89 -2.22
C ALA A 52 11.27 -3.15 -2.37
N ASP A 53 10.97 -2.21 -1.47
CA ASP A 53 9.75 -1.41 -1.54
C ASP A 53 9.73 -0.50 -2.76
N LYS A 54 10.87 0.11 -3.11
CA LYS A 54 11.02 0.90 -4.35
C LYS A 54 10.69 0.06 -5.57
N LYS A 55 11.26 -1.15 -5.67
CA LYS A 55 10.99 -2.07 -6.78
C LYS A 55 9.52 -2.49 -6.81
N ALA A 56 8.95 -2.88 -5.67
CA ALA A 56 7.55 -3.28 -5.59
C ALA A 56 6.61 -2.17 -6.05
N THR A 57 6.89 -0.93 -5.64
CA THR A 57 6.15 0.27 -6.03
C THR A 57 6.15 0.44 -7.56
N LEU A 58 7.32 0.33 -8.20
CA LEU A 58 7.46 0.45 -9.66
C LEU A 58 6.72 -0.66 -10.41
N THR A 59 6.78 -1.90 -9.91
CA THR A 59 6.14 -3.04 -10.55
C THR A 59 4.61 -2.98 -10.50
N GLN A 60 4.00 -2.31 -9.53
CA GLN A 60 2.52 -2.30 -9.40
C GLN A 60 1.80 -1.52 -10.51
N CYS A 61 2.50 -0.70 -11.29
CA CYS A 61 1.92 0.17 -12.31
C CYS A 61 2.27 -0.22 -13.76
N GLY A 62 3.10 -1.26 -13.97
CA GLY A 62 3.41 -1.79 -15.29
C GLY A 62 2.34 -2.80 -15.72
N GLY A 63 1.26 -2.30 -16.32
CA GLY A 63 0.26 -3.11 -17.04
C GLY A 63 0.67 -3.33 -18.48
#